data_AF-A0A9D9CY43-F1
#
_entry.id   AF-A0A9D9CY43-F1
#
_cell.length_a   1.000
_cell.length_b   1.000
_cell.length_c   1.000
_cell.angle_alpha   90.00
_cell.angle_beta   90.00
_cell.angle_gamma   90.00
#
_symmetry.space_group_name_H-M   'P 1'
#
loop_
_entity.id
_entity.type
_entity.pdbx_description
1 polymer ?
#
loop_
_entity_poly.entity_id
_entity_poly.type
_entity_poly.pdbx_seq_one_letter_code
_entity_poly.pdbx_strand_id
1 'polypeptide(L)'
;DMNAQIEFTAKVLTGKVPFELHTEPKKWHLHIGTNEVPVELKFAKIAKVSCYFMLGEVPSQLPPLNPALTSLFGVVKSEAANPENVDLLKNGSGFAFGASVDIDCGPDKFIYADVKLKGGTDALIVRRDSFMCGGSDFRGSGRTYVYLALGAGISFRDKHHEFLDIQAGASLQAEFPKPYHIAGEFGFRFRLLHGLIKGDADAWFDAGESCKWERVLFPPSNSAATKKN
;
A
#
# COMPACT_ATOMS: atom_id res chain seq x y z
N ASP A 1 12.11 -23.99 8.28
CA ASP A 1 11.97 -22.63 7.73
C ASP A 1 13.18 -22.32 6.88
N MET A 2 12.98 -21.70 5.74
CA MET A 2 14.04 -21.35 4.80
C MET A 2 13.95 -19.86 4.49
N ASN A 3 14.94 -19.11 4.95
CA ASN A 3 15.08 -17.68 4.68
C ASN A 3 16.30 -17.47 3.81
N ALA A 4 16.13 -16.73 2.73
CA ALA A 4 17.18 -16.40 1.78
C ALA A 4 17.05 -14.93 1.36
N GLN A 5 18.18 -14.31 1.01
CA GLN A 5 18.18 -12.97 0.45
C GLN A 5 19.15 -12.94 -0.72
N ILE A 6 18.66 -12.53 -1.88
CA ILE A 6 19.49 -12.33 -3.06
C ILE A 6 19.79 -10.84 -3.15
N GLU A 7 21.07 -10.49 -3.12
CA GLU A 7 21.54 -9.13 -3.39
C GLU A 7 22.34 -9.12 -4.69
N PHE A 8 22.11 -8.10 -5.51
CA PHE A 8 22.93 -7.88 -6.69
C PHE A 8 23.20 -6.40 -6.86
N THR A 9 24.39 -6.07 -7.33
CA THR A 9 24.79 -4.71 -7.63
C THR A 9 25.47 -4.68 -8.99
N ALA A 10 24.89 -3.90 -9.89
CA ALA A 10 25.46 -3.48 -11.16
C ALA A 10 25.60 -1.95 -11.15
N LYS A 11 26.37 -1.41 -12.11
CA LYS A 11 26.79 0.00 -12.15
C LYS A 11 25.66 1.03 -11.91
N VAL A 12 24.45 0.73 -12.38
CA VAL A 12 23.27 1.62 -12.28
C VAL A 12 22.07 0.94 -11.64
N LEU A 13 22.22 -0.30 -11.17
CA LEU A 13 21.10 -1.11 -10.68
C LEU A 13 21.53 -1.89 -9.45
N THR A 14 20.88 -1.63 -8.32
CA THR A 14 21.02 -2.42 -7.10
C THR A 14 19.69 -3.12 -6.81
N GLY A 15 19.74 -4.41 -6.51
CA GLY A 15 18.57 -5.19 -6.16
C GLY A 15 18.74 -5.92 -4.83
N LYS A 16 17.65 -5.98 -4.05
CA LYS A 16 17.52 -6.83 -2.87
C LYS A 16 16.22 -7.62 -2.99
N VAL A 17 16.32 -8.94 -2.92
CA VAL A 17 15.18 -9.86 -3.05
C VAL A 17 15.15 -10.77 -1.83
N PRO A 18 14.48 -10.36 -0.75
CA PRO A 18 14.20 -11.24 0.39
C PRO A 18 13.21 -12.34 -0.01
N PHE A 19 13.44 -13.53 0.53
CA PHE A 19 12.63 -14.72 0.31
C PHE A 19 12.50 -15.49 1.62
N GLU A 20 11.28 -15.92 1.94
CA GLU A 20 10.99 -16.71 3.13
C GLU A 20 9.98 -17.81 2.78
N LEU A 21 10.29 -19.04 3.19
CA LEU A 21 9.42 -20.21 3.09
C LEU A 21 9.30 -20.87 4.46
N HIS A 22 8.08 -20.91 4.96
CA HIS A 22 7.72 -21.61 6.19
C HIS A 22 6.82 -22.80 5.85
N THR A 23 7.13 -23.96 6.40
CA THR A 23 6.38 -25.19 6.14
C THR A 23 6.17 -25.98 7.43
N GLU A 24 5.01 -25.78 8.05
CA GLU A 24 4.51 -26.59 9.16
C GLU A 24 3.12 -27.16 8.83
N PRO A 25 2.71 -28.28 9.44
CA PRO A 25 1.44 -28.93 9.12
C PRO A 25 0.19 -28.04 9.26
N LYS A 26 0.25 -26.99 10.10
CA LYS A 26 -0.87 -26.07 10.36
C LYS A 26 -0.63 -24.64 9.87
N LYS A 27 0.61 -24.30 9.53
CA LYS A 27 1.03 -22.96 9.15
C LYS A 27 2.04 -23.07 8.04
N TRP A 28 1.76 -22.42 6.93
CA TRP A 28 2.70 -22.35 5.83
C TRP A 28 2.62 -20.98 5.19
N HIS A 29 3.74 -20.51 4.68
CA HIS A 29 3.78 -19.32 3.85
C HIS A 29 4.97 -19.33 2.90
N LEU A 30 4.77 -18.67 1.78
CA LEU A 30 5.78 -18.34 0.79
C LEU A 30 5.74 -16.82 0.60
N HIS A 31 6.78 -16.13 1.06
CA HIS A 31 6.92 -14.69 0.92
C HIS A 31 8.12 -14.35 0.05
N ILE A 32 7.89 -13.56 -0.99
CA ILE A 32 8.90 -12.92 -1.82
C ILE A 32 8.82 -11.43 -1.47
N GLY A 33 9.58 -11.06 -0.45
CA GLY A 33 9.41 -9.82 0.28
C GLY A 33 8.08 -9.70 1.02
N THR A 34 8.04 -8.70 1.88
CA THR A 34 6.88 -8.32 2.66
C THR A 34 6.58 -6.84 2.48
N ASN A 35 5.46 -6.35 3.01
CA ASN A 35 5.18 -4.91 3.01
C ASN A 35 6.15 -4.12 3.89
N GLU A 36 6.81 -4.77 4.85
CA GLU A 36 7.84 -4.17 5.71
C GLU A 36 9.24 -4.30 5.11
N VAL A 37 9.53 -5.44 4.47
CA VAL A 37 10.80 -5.75 3.83
C VAL A 37 10.55 -6.17 2.38
N PRO A 38 10.23 -5.22 1.48
CA PRO A 38 9.89 -5.55 0.10
C PRO A 38 11.13 -5.93 -0.70
N VAL A 39 10.89 -6.54 -1.85
CA VAL A 39 11.88 -6.56 -2.94
C VAL A 39 12.12 -5.12 -3.37
N GLU A 40 13.38 -4.69 -3.42
CA GLU A 40 13.76 -3.34 -3.85
C GLU A 40 14.69 -3.40 -5.06
N LEU A 41 14.34 -2.64 -6.10
CA LEU A 41 15.17 -2.37 -7.27
C LEU A 41 15.46 -0.87 -7.34
N LYS A 42 16.72 -0.48 -7.21
CA LYS A 42 17.18 0.91 -7.25
C LYS A 42 17.91 1.17 -8.56
N PHE A 43 17.38 2.08 -9.37
CA PHE A 43 17.95 2.55 -10.62
C PHE A 43 18.69 3.86 -10.37
N ALA A 44 20.01 3.76 -10.24
CA ALA A 44 20.91 4.85 -9.85
C ALA A 44 20.38 5.59 -8.61
N LYS A 45 20.35 6.92 -8.64
CA LYS A 45 19.76 7.78 -7.60
C LYS A 45 18.36 8.28 -7.94
N ILE A 46 17.81 7.88 -9.09
CA ILE A 46 16.64 8.54 -9.68
C ILE A 46 15.36 7.78 -9.40
N ALA A 47 15.39 6.44 -9.44
CA ALA A 47 14.18 5.66 -9.26
C ALA A 47 14.39 4.47 -8.34
N LYS A 48 13.38 4.20 -7.52
CA LYS A 48 13.25 3.00 -6.72
C LYS A 48 11.92 2.34 -7.06
N VAL A 49 11.96 1.07 -7.42
CA VAL A 49 10.80 0.21 -7.57
C VAL A 49 10.81 -0.77 -6.41
N SER A 50 9.67 -0.93 -5.75
CA SER A 50 9.51 -1.89 -4.67
C SER A 50 8.32 -2.78 -4.94
N CYS A 51 8.43 -4.08 -4.67
CA CYS A 51 7.28 -4.98 -4.75
C CYS A 51 7.35 -6.07 -3.67
N TYR A 52 6.23 -6.71 -3.39
CA TYR A 52 6.17 -7.88 -2.53
C TYR A 52 5.08 -8.83 -3.02
N PHE A 53 5.24 -10.10 -2.68
CA PHE A 53 4.28 -11.15 -2.96
C PHE A 53 4.26 -12.12 -1.79
N MET A 54 3.10 -12.33 -1.17
CA MET A 54 2.91 -13.24 -0.05
C MET A 54 1.80 -14.22 -0.37
N LEU A 55 2.02 -15.49 -0.02
CA LEU A 55 1.04 -16.57 -0.12
C LEU A 55 1.07 -17.41 1.16
N GLY A 56 -0.08 -17.90 1.61
CA GLY A 56 -0.20 -18.64 2.87
C GLY A 56 -0.57 -17.70 4.00
N GLU A 57 0.18 -17.67 5.10
CA GLU A 57 -0.01 -16.65 6.15
C GLU A 57 0.21 -15.23 5.58
N VAL A 58 -0.78 -14.35 5.75
CA VAL A 58 -0.76 -12.97 5.22
C VAL A 58 -1.22 -11.95 6.27
N PRO A 59 -0.87 -10.66 6.13
CA PRO A 59 -1.37 -9.60 6.98
C PRO A 59 -2.90 -9.53 7.00
N SER A 60 -3.46 -9.04 8.10
CA SER A 60 -4.91 -8.85 8.21
C SER A 60 -5.39 -7.50 7.67
N GLN A 61 -4.50 -6.65 7.18
CA GLN A 61 -4.82 -5.35 6.58
C GLN A 61 -3.79 -4.96 5.52
N LEU A 62 -4.19 -4.04 4.64
CA LEU A 62 -3.28 -3.45 3.66
C LEU A 62 -2.15 -2.66 4.36
N PRO A 63 -1.01 -2.47 3.69
CA PRO A 63 0.06 -1.63 4.22
C PRO A 63 -0.42 -0.20 4.54
N PRO A 64 0.21 0.49 5.50
CA PRO A 64 -0.12 1.87 5.81
C PRO A 64 0.06 2.77 4.58
N LEU A 65 -0.74 3.83 4.51
CA LEU A 65 -0.65 4.80 3.41
C LEU A 65 0.75 5.46 3.40
N ASN A 66 1.23 5.81 2.20
CA ASN A 66 2.51 6.47 2.03
C ASN A 66 2.57 7.76 2.90
N PRO A 67 3.63 7.97 3.71
CA PRO A 67 3.73 9.13 4.60
C PRO A 67 3.60 10.49 3.89
N ALA A 68 3.99 10.59 2.62
CA ALA A 68 3.82 11.81 1.83
C ALA A 68 2.34 12.17 1.63
N LEU A 69 1.49 11.16 1.42
CA LEU A 69 0.04 11.33 1.30
C LEU A 69 -0.58 11.60 2.67
N THR A 70 -0.19 10.88 3.71
CA THR A 70 -0.67 11.14 5.07
C THR A 70 -0.37 12.60 5.50
N SER A 71 0.79 13.14 5.14
CA SER A 71 1.14 14.54 5.40
C SER A 71 0.35 15.54 4.53
N LEU A 72 0.00 15.16 3.31
CA LEU A 72 -0.80 15.98 2.41
C LEU A 72 -2.26 16.07 2.87
N PHE A 73 -2.85 14.93 3.25
CA PHE A 73 -4.25 14.81 3.70
C PHE A 73 -4.43 15.29 5.15
N GLY A 74 -3.41 15.14 6.00
CA GLY A 74 -3.49 15.43 7.43
C GLY A 74 -4.24 14.32 8.17
N VAL A 75 -5.55 14.44 8.28
CA VAL A 75 -6.41 13.37 8.84
C VAL A 75 -6.93 12.55 7.67
N VAL A 76 -6.49 11.29 7.56
CA VAL A 76 -6.99 10.38 6.54
C VAL A 76 -8.46 10.08 6.83
N LYS A 77 -9.33 10.41 5.87
CA LYS A 77 -10.79 10.24 6.00
C LYS A 77 -11.28 9.01 5.24
N SER A 78 -10.50 8.52 4.27
CA SER A 78 -10.91 7.47 3.34
C SER A 78 -10.30 6.09 3.66
N GLU A 79 -10.52 5.58 4.87
CA GLU A 79 -10.07 4.23 5.23
C GLU A 79 -11.19 3.22 5.08
N ALA A 80 -11.04 2.30 4.12
CA ALA A 80 -12.09 1.32 3.86
C ALA A 80 -12.14 0.16 4.89
N ALA A 81 -11.03 -0.06 5.59
CA ALA A 81 -10.88 -1.17 6.51
C ALA A 81 -11.55 -0.86 7.86
N ASN A 82 -12.55 -1.65 8.25
CA ASN A 82 -13.10 -1.61 9.61
C ASN A 82 -12.08 -2.22 10.62
N PRO A 83 -11.66 -1.49 11.66
CA PRO A 83 -10.71 -1.98 12.67
C PRO A 83 -11.12 -3.30 13.34
N GLU A 84 -12.41 -3.52 13.60
CA GLU A 84 -12.90 -4.76 14.20
C GLU A 84 -12.60 -5.97 13.32
N ASN A 85 -12.69 -5.81 12.00
CA ASN A 85 -12.38 -6.86 11.04
C ASN A 85 -10.89 -7.21 11.03
N VAL A 86 -10.02 -6.22 11.24
CA VAL A 86 -8.56 -6.41 11.25
C VAL A 86 -8.17 -7.41 12.34
N ASP A 87 -8.82 -7.35 13.50
CA ASP A 87 -8.58 -8.27 14.61
C ASP A 87 -9.11 -9.67 14.32
N LEU A 88 -10.32 -9.79 13.75
CA LEU A 88 -10.93 -11.08 13.41
C LEU A 88 -10.17 -11.83 12.32
N LEU A 89 -9.47 -11.10 11.45
CA LEU A 89 -8.70 -11.62 10.33
C LEU A 89 -7.22 -11.91 10.67
N LYS A 90 -6.75 -11.61 11.89
CA LYS A 90 -5.38 -11.95 12.34
C LYS A 90 -5.09 -13.44 12.20
N ASN A 91 -3.91 -13.81 11.70
CA ASN A 91 -3.53 -15.19 11.38
C ASN A 91 -4.41 -15.82 10.28
N GLY A 92 -4.94 -15.00 9.38
CA GLY A 92 -5.62 -15.48 8.18
C GLY A 92 -4.64 -16.07 7.16
N SER A 93 -5.17 -16.89 6.27
CA SER A 93 -4.41 -17.39 5.13
C SER A 93 -4.93 -16.76 3.84
N GLY A 94 -4.08 -16.57 2.85
CA GLY A 94 -4.49 -16.00 1.59
C GLY A 94 -3.32 -15.52 0.74
N PHE A 95 -3.51 -14.36 0.14
CA PHE A 95 -2.63 -13.80 -0.87
C PHE A 95 -2.48 -12.30 -0.67
N ALA A 96 -1.25 -11.78 -0.68
CA ALA A 96 -0.99 -10.34 -0.68
C ALA A 96 0.04 -9.97 -1.75
N PHE A 97 -0.17 -8.85 -2.42
CA PHE A 97 0.72 -8.33 -3.43
C PHE A 97 0.73 -6.82 -3.41
N GLY A 98 1.89 -6.24 -3.59
CA GLY A 98 1.99 -4.80 -3.81
C GLY A 98 3.18 -4.44 -4.68
N ALA A 99 3.05 -3.31 -5.34
CA ALA A 99 4.10 -2.72 -6.16
C ALA A 99 4.05 -1.19 -6.02
N SER A 100 5.21 -0.56 -5.96
CA SER A 100 5.34 0.88 -5.88
C SER A 100 6.56 1.38 -6.65
N VAL A 101 6.48 2.64 -7.06
CA VAL A 101 7.54 3.38 -7.72
C VAL A 101 7.75 4.70 -6.99
N ASP A 102 9.00 5.06 -6.82
CA ASP A 102 9.46 6.31 -6.21
C ASP A 102 10.53 6.91 -7.12
N ILE A 103 10.18 7.98 -7.81
CA ILE A 103 11.05 8.71 -8.73
C ILE A 103 11.39 10.04 -8.09
N ASP A 104 12.69 10.30 -7.98
CA ASP A 104 13.27 11.54 -7.50
C ASP A 104 14.28 12.03 -8.54
N CYS A 105 13.89 13.01 -9.34
CA CYS A 105 14.76 13.53 -10.40
C CYS A 105 15.90 14.39 -9.85
N GLY A 106 15.86 14.78 -8.57
CA GLY A 106 16.78 15.72 -7.96
C GLY A 106 16.81 17.08 -8.67
N PRO A 107 17.59 18.03 -8.15
CA PRO A 107 17.66 19.36 -8.72
C PRO A 107 18.62 19.47 -9.91
N ASP A 108 18.19 20.18 -10.96
CA ASP A 108 19.08 20.69 -12.00
C ASP A 108 19.77 22.00 -11.54
N LYS A 109 20.96 22.31 -12.07
CA LYS A 109 21.78 23.44 -11.57
C LYS A 109 21.27 24.81 -12.03
N PHE A 110 21.60 25.83 -11.23
CA PHE A 110 21.26 27.27 -11.35
C PHE A 110 19.79 27.65 -11.10
N ILE A 111 18.83 26.92 -11.66
CA ILE A 111 17.40 27.00 -11.32
C ILE A 111 17.04 25.66 -10.69
N TYR A 112 16.79 25.66 -9.38
CA TYR A 112 16.42 24.44 -8.66
C TYR A 112 15.01 24.06 -9.11
N ALA A 113 14.86 22.93 -9.80
CA ALA A 113 13.57 22.30 -10.06
C ALA A 113 13.67 20.86 -9.55
N ASP A 114 12.90 20.54 -8.54
CA ASP A 114 12.86 19.23 -7.91
C ASP A 114 11.50 18.58 -8.19
N VAL A 115 11.54 17.38 -8.73
CA VAL A 115 10.34 16.61 -9.09
C VAL A 115 10.40 15.26 -8.38
N LYS A 116 9.41 15.03 -7.51
CA LYS A 116 9.20 13.77 -6.84
C LYS A 116 7.86 13.18 -7.25
N LEU A 117 7.88 11.97 -7.78
CA LEU A 117 6.70 11.19 -8.13
C LEU A 117 6.71 9.90 -7.33
N LYS A 118 5.63 9.61 -6.62
CA LYS A 118 5.43 8.32 -5.96
C LYS A 118 4.11 7.73 -6.43
N GLY A 119 4.06 6.42 -6.58
CA GLY A 119 2.81 5.72 -6.89
C GLY A 119 2.89 4.28 -6.47
N GLY A 120 1.74 3.68 -6.17
CA GLY A 120 1.71 2.28 -5.77
C GLY A 120 0.33 1.68 -5.80
N THR A 121 0.32 0.36 -5.71
CA THR A 121 -0.88 -0.45 -5.55
C THR A 121 -0.60 -1.61 -4.63
N ASP A 122 -1.61 -1.98 -3.84
CA ASP A 122 -1.62 -3.09 -2.92
C ASP A 122 -2.93 -3.86 -3.12
N ALA A 123 -2.85 -5.18 -3.03
CA ALA A 123 -3.97 -6.11 -3.10
C ALA A 123 -3.77 -7.16 -2.01
N LEU A 124 -4.85 -7.46 -1.28
CA LEU A 124 -4.85 -8.39 -0.17
C LEU A 124 -6.12 -9.22 -0.22
N ILE A 125 -5.99 -10.55 -0.20
CA ILE A 125 -7.07 -11.48 0.00
C ILE A 125 -6.77 -12.26 1.27
N VAL A 126 -7.66 -12.20 2.25
CA VAL A 126 -7.54 -12.93 3.51
C VAL A 126 -8.74 -13.84 3.67
N ARG A 127 -8.50 -15.11 3.96
CA ARG A 127 -9.50 -16.14 4.26
C ARG A 127 -9.43 -16.59 5.72
N ARG A 128 -10.60 -16.83 6.31
CA ARG A 128 -10.79 -17.30 7.69
C ARG A 128 -11.92 -18.30 7.79
N ASP A 129 -11.60 -19.58 7.91
CA ASP A 129 -12.59 -20.67 7.93
C ASP A 129 -13.61 -20.58 9.08
N SER A 130 -13.27 -19.87 10.17
CA SER A 130 -14.16 -19.69 11.35
C SER A 130 -15.03 -18.44 11.30
N PHE A 131 -14.91 -17.62 10.26
CA PHE A 131 -15.63 -16.37 10.12
C PHE A 131 -16.22 -16.25 8.72
N MET A 132 -17.37 -15.59 8.59
CA MET A 132 -17.96 -15.27 7.30
C MET A 132 -18.33 -13.81 7.23
N CYS A 133 -18.30 -13.30 6.01
CA CYS A 133 -18.65 -11.94 5.64
C CYS A 133 -19.52 -12.02 4.38
N GLY A 134 -20.80 -11.62 4.46
CA GLY A 134 -21.69 -11.62 3.29
C GLY A 134 -21.86 -12.98 2.59
N GLY A 135 -21.64 -14.08 3.30
CA GLY A 135 -21.64 -15.45 2.75
C GLY A 135 -20.31 -15.91 2.14
N SER A 136 -19.25 -15.11 2.25
CA SER A 136 -17.87 -15.43 1.86
C SER A 136 -17.01 -15.68 3.09
N ASP A 137 -16.09 -16.64 3.01
CA ASP A 137 -15.05 -16.89 4.03
C ASP A 137 -13.77 -16.07 3.78
N PHE A 138 -13.76 -15.24 2.74
CA PHE A 138 -12.65 -14.37 2.37
C PHE A 138 -13.07 -12.91 2.18
N ARG A 139 -12.12 -11.99 2.42
CA ARG A 139 -12.18 -10.58 2.05
C ARG A 139 -11.00 -10.23 1.16
N GLY A 140 -11.30 -9.62 0.01
CA GLY A 140 -10.38 -8.89 -0.82
C GLY A 140 -10.37 -7.41 -0.45
N SER A 141 -9.20 -6.80 -0.31
CA SER A 141 -9.03 -5.36 -0.16
C SER A 141 -7.94 -4.91 -1.13
N GLY A 142 -8.07 -3.71 -1.68
CA GLY A 142 -7.06 -3.12 -2.55
C GLY A 142 -6.91 -1.63 -2.28
N ARG A 143 -5.69 -1.10 -2.46
CA ARG A 143 -5.40 0.32 -2.38
C ARG A 143 -4.49 0.71 -3.53
N THR A 144 -4.76 1.84 -4.17
CA THR A 144 -3.84 2.45 -5.13
C THR A 144 -3.68 3.93 -4.81
N TYR A 145 -2.50 4.46 -5.06
CA TYR A 145 -2.20 5.85 -4.76
C TYR A 145 -1.20 6.45 -5.74
N VAL A 146 -1.23 7.78 -5.84
CA VAL A 146 -0.27 8.59 -6.58
C VAL A 146 0.00 9.88 -5.81
N TYR A 147 1.24 10.34 -5.87
CA TYR A 147 1.70 11.56 -5.24
C TYR A 147 2.71 12.26 -6.14
N LEU A 148 2.58 13.56 -6.25
CA LEU A 148 3.47 14.45 -6.98
C LEU A 148 3.89 15.60 -6.06
N ALA A 149 5.19 15.86 -5.98
CA ALA A 149 5.72 17.09 -5.42
C ALA A 149 6.62 17.78 -6.45
N LEU A 150 6.41 19.08 -6.60
CA LEU A 150 7.17 19.97 -7.46
C LEU A 150 7.71 21.11 -6.59
N GLY A 151 9.02 21.22 -6.49
CA GLY A 151 9.70 22.34 -5.85
C GLY A 151 10.45 23.16 -6.89
N ALA A 152 10.42 24.49 -6.78
CA ALA A 152 11.33 25.34 -7.52
C ALA A 152 11.90 26.51 -6.70
N GLY A 153 13.17 26.80 -6.95
CA GLY A 153 13.93 27.77 -6.16
C GLY A 153 15.16 28.32 -6.87
N ILE A 154 15.79 29.29 -6.22
CA ILE A 154 17.07 29.86 -6.63
C ILE A 154 18.05 29.69 -5.48
N SER A 155 19.24 29.16 -5.77
CA SER A 155 20.33 29.07 -4.80
C SER A 155 21.31 30.22 -5.05
N PHE A 156 21.51 31.08 -4.04
CA PHE A 156 22.49 32.17 -4.10
C PHE A 156 23.32 32.24 -2.83
N ARG A 157 24.65 32.14 -2.95
CA ARG A 157 25.62 32.21 -1.82
C ARG A 157 25.21 31.31 -0.64
N ASP A 158 24.99 30.03 -0.93
CA ASP A 158 24.59 28.99 0.04
C ASP A 158 23.21 29.15 0.67
N LYS A 159 22.45 30.21 0.31
CA LYS A 159 21.04 30.36 0.69
C LYS A 159 20.14 29.79 -0.40
N HIS A 160 19.25 28.90 0.01
CA HIS A 160 18.22 28.31 -0.84
C HIS A 160 16.94 29.11 -0.66
N HIS A 161 16.45 29.71 -1.74
CA HIS A 161 15.21 30.47 -1.76
C HIS A 161 14.19 29.71 -2.60
N GLU A 162 13.30 28.97 -1.94
CA GLU A 162 12.20 28.25 -2.58
C GLU A 162 11.05 29.22 -2.83
N PHE A 163 10.70 29.41 -4.11
CA PHE A 163 9.60 30.29 -4.50
C PHE A 163 8.36 29.52 -4.93
N LEU A 164 8.45 28.21 -5.13
CA LEU A 164 7.35 27.35 -5.56
C LEU A 164 7.45 26.00 -4.87
N ASP A 165 6.36 25.58 -4.25
CA ASP A 165 6.16 24.24 -3.71
C ASP A 165 4.72 23.85 -4.01
N ILE A 166 4.54 22.79 -4.80
CA ILE A 166 3.24 22.23 -5.14
C ILE A 166 3.26 20.75 -4.78
N GLN A 167 2.25 20.32 -4.05
CA GLN A 167 2.03 18.92 -3.69
C GLN A 167 0.61 18.54 -4.09
N ALA A 168 0.48 17.40 -4.75
CA ALA A 168 -0.79 16.85 -5.16
C ALA A 168 -0.76 15.34 -4.95
N GLY A 169 -1.89 14.77 -4.56
CA GLY A 169 -1.95 13.34 -4.33
C GLY A 169 -3.36 12.81 -4.25
N ALA A 170 -3.51 11.55 -4.57
CA ALA A 170 -4.76 10.83 -4.49
C ALA A 170 -4.53 9.41 -3.97
N SER A 171 -5.49 8.91 -3.22
CA SER A 171 -5.55 7.52 -2.78
C SER A 171 -6.96 6.99 -3.02
N LEU A 172 -7.05 5.74 -3.48
CA LEU A 172 -8.28 5.01 -3.65
C LEU A 172 -8.14 3.66 -2.95
N GLN A 173 -9.10 3.30 -2.12
CA GLN A 173 -9.17 1.99 -1.47
C GLN A 173 -10.52 1.35 -1.74
N ALA A 174 -10.53 0.02 -1.92
CA ALA A 174 -11.75 -0.75 -2.12
C ALA A 174 -11.72 -2.08 -1.36
N GLU A 175 -12.88 -2.57 -0.93
CA GLU A 175 -13.09 -3.89 -0.32
C GLU A 175 -14.15 -4.71 -1.07
N PHE A 176 -13.93 -6.03 -1.14
CA PHE A 176 -14.71 -7.05 -1.85
C PHE A 176 -14.66 -8.40 -1.09
N PRO A 177 -15.46 -9.43 -1.45
CA PRO A 177 -16.69 -9.37 -2.22
C PRO A 177 -17.92 -9.26 -1.30
N LYS A 178 -18.75 -8.22 -1.49
CA LYS A 178 -20.06 -7.98 -0.84
C LYS A 178 -20.09 -7.99 0.71
N PRO A 179 -20.56 -6.90 1.37
CA PRO A 179 -20.78 -5.58 0.81
C PRO A 179 -19.48 -5.02 0.24
N TYR A 180 -19.59 -4.17 -0.78
CA TYR A 180 -18.43 -3.45 -1.32
C TYR A 180 -18.32 -2.12 -0.60
N HIS A 181 -17.10 -1.69 -0.37
CA HIS A 181 -16.79 -0.39 0.21
C HIS A 181 -15.68 0.24 -0.59
N ILE A 182 -15.86 1.48 -1.02
CA ILE A 182 -14.88 2.22 -1.80
C ILE A 182 -14.73 3.59 -1.16
N ALA A 183 -13.51 3.95 -0.83
CA ALA A 183 -13.18 5.23 -0.24
C ALA A 183 -12.02 5.85 -1.03
N GLY A 184 -12.08 7.14 -1.27
CA GLY A 184 -11.02 7.87 -1.95
C GLY A 184 -10.80 9.25 -1.35
N GLU A 185 -9.56 9.72 -1.44
CA GLU A 185 -9.14 11.01 -0.92
C GLU A 185 -8.14 11.65 -1.88
N PHE A 186 -8.35 12.93 -2.14
CA PHE A 186 -7.54 13.80 -2.97
C PHE A 186 -7.09 15.00 -2.14
N GLY A 187 -5.82 15.35 -2.27
CA GLY A 187 -5.23 16.50 -1.60
C GLY A 187 -4.40 17.31 -2.58
N PHE A 188 -4.45 18.62 -2.40
CA PHE A 188 -3.64 19.58 -3.12
C PHE A 188 -3.17 20.67 -2.16
N ARG A 189 -1.89 21.03 -2.25
CA ARG A 189 -1.28 22.09 -1.46
C ARG A 189 -0.30 22.85 -2.32
N PHE A 190 -0.30 24.17 -2.22
CA PHE A 190 0.72 25.00 -2.86
C PHE A 190 1.20 26.11 -1.93
N ARG A 191 2.48 26.49 -2.11
CA ARG A 191 3.11 27.65 -1.50
C ARG A 191 3.94 28.38 -2.54
N LEU A 192 3.72 29.68 -2.67
CA LEU A 192 4.50 30.57 -3.51
C LEU A 192 5.26 31.57 -2.64
N LEU A 193 6.47 31.94 -3.08
CA LEU A 193 7.30 32.98 -2.47
C LEU A 193 7.47 32.78 -0.94
N HIS A 194 7.96 31.60 -0.53
CA HIS A 194 8.09 31.22 0.88
C HIS A 194 6.79 31.27 1.70
N GLY A 195 5.65 30.99 1.05
CA GLY A 195 4.35 30.93 1.71
C GLY A 195 3.64 32.27 1.87
N LEU A 196 4.10 33.32 1.17
CA LEU A 196 3.36 34.58 1.06
C LEU A 196 1.98 34.35 0.44
N ILE A 197 1.91 33.46 -0.56
CA ILE A 197 0.66 32.95 -1.11
C ILE A 197 0.64 31.46 -0.86
N LYS A 198 -0.41 30.98 -0.21
CA LYS A 198 -0.61 29.57 0.10
C LYS A 198 -2.06 29.21 -0.12
N GLY A 199 -2.29 27.95 -0.45
CA GLY A 199 -3.62 27.37 -0.48
C GLY A 199 -3.54 25.86 -0.38
N ASP A 200 -4.63 25.30 0.10
CA ASP A 200 -4.85 23.89 0.27
C ASP A 200 -6.29 23.57 -0.13
N ALA A 201 -6.47 22.38 -0.69
CA ALA A 201 -7.77 21.84 -1.03
C ALA A 201 -7.73 20.34 -0.82
N ASP A 202 -8.71 19.80 -0.10
CA ASP A 202 -8.94 18.38 0.05
C ASP A 202 -10.35 18.02 -0.42
N ALA A 203 -10.49 16.83 -0.98
CA ALA A 203 -11.77 16.24 -1.31
C ALA A 203 -11.70 14.75 -1.00
N TRP A 204 -12.78 14.21 -0.42
CA TRP A 204 -12.86 12.80 -0.10
C TRP A 204 -14.26 12.28 -0.44
N PHE A 205 -14.34 10.98 -0.67
CA PHE A 205 -15.60 10.29 -0.82
C PHE A 205 -15.53 8.92 -0.15
N ASP A 206 -16.67 8.47 0.32
CA ASP A 206 -16.87 7.17 0.93
C ASP A 206 -18.21 6.62 0.41
N ALA A 207 -18.19 5.43 -0.17
CA ALA A 207 -19.36 4.82 -0.77
C ALA A 207 -19.41 3.32 -0.50
N GLY A 208 -20.59 2.83 -0.11
CA GLY A 208 -20.83 1.43 0.20
C GLY A 208 -20.83 1.16 1.69
N GLU A 209 -20.65 -0.10 2.07
CA GLU A 209 -20.68 -0.54 3.47
C GLU A 209 -19.52 -1.50 3.73
N SER A 210 -18.78 -1.29 4.82
CA SER A 210 -17.79 -2.26 5.26
C SER A 210 -18.49 -3.52 5.78
N CYS A 211 -17.93 -4.68 5.42
CA CYS A 211 -18.49 -5.93 5.87
C CYS A 211 -18.37 -6.09 7.39
N LYS A 212 -19.34 -6.77 8.02
CA LYS A 212 -19.23 -7.21 9.42
C LYS A 212 -18.97 -8.70 9.44
N TRP A 213 -17.84 -9.09 9.99
CA TRP A 213 -17.49 -10.51 10.09
C TRP A 213 -18.20 -11.16 11.27
N GLU A 214 -18.85 -12.29 11.00
CA GLU A 214 -19.58 -13.07 11.98
C GLU A 214 -18.91 -14.42 12.17
N ARG A 215 -18.87 -14.91 13.41
CA ARG A 215 -18.35 -16.25 13.70
C ARG A 215 -19.34 -17.29 13.19
N VAL A 216 -18.83 -18.31 12.51
CA VAL A 216 -19.64 -19.46 12.10
C VAL A 216 -19.92 -20.32 13.34
N LEU A 217 -21.15 -20.28 13.86
CA LEU A 217 -21.57 -21.06 15.04
C LEU A 217 -21.83 -22.54 14.70
N PHE A 218 -22.09 -22.85 13.43
CA PHE A 218 -22.26 -24.20 12.91
C PHE A 218 -21.56 -24.32 11.55
N PRO A 219 -20.43 -25.04 11.44
CA PRO A 219 -19.84 -25.29 10.12
C PRO A 219 -20.89 -26.03 9.27
N PRO A 220 -21.04 -25.71 7.97
CA PRO A 220 -21.92 -26.48 7.12
C PRO A 220 -21.51 -27.95 7.21
N SER A 221 -22.46 -28.78 7.67
CA SER A 221 -22.35 -30.22 7.62
C SER A 221 -21.88 -30.63 6.23
N ASN A 222 -20.70 -31.23 6.13
CA ASN A 222 -20.17 -31.79 4.90
C ASN A 222 -21.22 -32.74 4.31
N SER A 223 -22.01 -32.26 3.36
CA SER A 223 -22.79 -33.10 2.47
C SER A 223 -21.86 -33.66 1.39
N ALA A 224 -20.83 -34.37 1.84
CA ALA A 224 -19.99 -35.25 1.04
C ALA A 224 -20.23 -36.70 1.50
N ALA A 225 -21.49 -37.09 1.51
CA ALA A 225 -21.89 -38.48 1.40
C ALA A 225 -22.27 -38.74 -0.06
N THR A 226 -21.79 -39.87 -0.61
CA THR A 226 -21.99 -40.40 -1.99
C THR A 226 -21.22 -39.65 -3.09
N LYS A 227 -20.30 -40.29 -3.85
CA LYS A 227 -20.33 -41.66 -4.39
C LYS A 227 -18.96 -42.33 -4.30
N LYS A 228 -18.92 -43.51 -3.69
CA LYS A 228 -18.08 -44.61 -4.18
C LYS A 228 -18.72 -45.09 -5.49
N ASN A 229 -17.94 -45.15 -6.55
CA ASN A 229 -18.04 -46.15 -7.62
C ASN A 229 -16.60 -46.58 -7.94
#